data_AF-A0A6C0UAN4-F1
#
_entry.id   AF-A0A6C0UAN4-F1
#
_cell.length_a   1.000
_cell.length_b   1.000
_cell.length_c   1.000
_cell.angle_alpha   90.00
_cell.angle_beta   90.00
_cell.angle_gamma   90.00
#
_symmetry.space_group_name_H-M   'P 1'
#
loop_
_entity.id
_entity.type
_entity.pdbx_description
1 polymer ?
#
loop_
_entity_poly.entity_id
_entity_poly.type
_entity_poly.pdbx_seq_one_letter_code
_entity_poly.pdbx_strand_id
1 'polypeptide(L)'
;MEADEFRVNGYSEIEREKQNLINATYENLERLENYKNETIHFEQQRAINQVRQRVFQQALQGALGTLNSCSNSELHLRTISANIGMLGAMKEITD
;
A
#
# COMPACT_ATOMS: atom_id res chain seq x y z
N MET A 1 -41.04 -37.02 34.84
CA MET A 1 -40.83 -37.39 33.42
C MET A 1 -40.59 -36.14 32.59
N GLU A 2 -41.54 -35.22 32.47
CA GLU A 2 -41.38 -33.95 31.72
C GLU A 2 -40.24 -33.04 32.23
N ALA A 3 -40.09 -32.88 33.55
CA ALA A 3 -39.01 -32.08 34.13
C ALA A 3 -37.60 -32.68 33.89
N ASP A 4 -37.49 -34.00 33.82
CA ASP A 4 -36.21 -34.67 33.53
C ASP A 4 -35.84 -34.56 32.06
N GLU A 5 -36.83 -34.68 31.17
CA GLU A 5 -36.66 -34.46 29.72
C GLU A 5 -36.27 -33.02 29.42
N PHE A 6 -36.93 -32.03 30.04
CA PHE A 6 -36.56 -30.62 29.93
C PHE A 6 -35.11 -30.37 30.37
N ARG A 7 -34.69 -30.99 31.48
CA ARG A 7 -33.31 -30.88 31.99
C ARG A 7 -32.29 -31.46 31.00
N VAL A 8 -32.54 -32.64 30.45
CA VAL A 8 -31.63 -33.29 29.48
C VAL A 8 -31.54 -32.46 28.19
N ASN A 9 -32.68 -31.98 27.67
CA ASN A 9 -32.72 -31.13 26.49
C ASN A 9 -32.00 -29.80 26.74
N GLY A 10 -32.23 -29.16 27.89
CA GLY A 10 -31.54 -27.93 28.28
C GLY A 10 -30.01 -28.10 28.35
N TYR A 11 -29.51 -29.20 28.91
CA TYR A 11 -28.06 -29.48 28.90
C TYR A 11 -27.51 -29.69 27.49
N SER A 12 -28.26 -30.36 26.61
CA SER A 12 -27.88 -30.54 25.21
C SER A 12 -27.82 -29.21 24.46
N GLU A 13 -28.79 -28.32 24.69
CA GLU A 13 -28.81 -26.98 24.11
C GLU A 13 -27.65 -26.11 24.61
N ILE A 14 -27.35 -26.14 25.92
CA ILE A 14 -26.22 -25.42 26.49
C ILE A 14 -24.89 -25.88 25.88
N GLU A 15 -24.67 -27.18 25.71
CA GLU A 15 -23.41 -27.66 25.11
C GLU A 15 -23.32 -27.27 23.62
N ARG A 16 -24.44 -27.27 22.89
CA ARG A 16 -24.50 -26.76 21.52
C ARG A 16 -24.18 -25.26 21.46
N GLU A 17 -24.79 -24.45 22.32
CA GLU A 17 -24.53 -23.00 22.37
C GLU A 17 -23.08 -22.68 22.74
N LYS A 18 -22.52 -23.43 23.69
CA LYS A 18 -21.11 -23.33 24.05
C LYS A 18 -20.20 -23.63 22.86
N GLN A 19 -20.46 -24.72 22.12
CA GLN A 19 -19.65 -25.04 20.93
C GLN A 19 -19.80 -23.97 19.84
N ASN A 20 -21.02 -23.47 19.62
CA ASN A 20 -21.27 -22.38 18.67
C ASN A 20 -20.51 -21.10 19.05
N LEU A 21 -20.49 -20.75 20.35
CA LEU A 21 -19.76 -19.59 20.85
C LEU A 21 -18.25 -19.75 20.66
N ILE A 22 -17.71 -20.94 20.93
CA ILE A 22 -16.28 -21.24 20.71
C ILE A 22 -15.94 -21.10 19.23
N ASN A 23 -16.75 -21.68 18.34
CA ASN A 23 -16.54 -21.61 16.90
C ASN A 23 -16.58 -20.15 16.39
N ALA A 24 -17.61 -19.39 16.80
CA ALA A 24 -17.74 -17.98 16.42
C ALA A 24 -16.55 -17.14 16.95
N THR A 25 -16.05 -17.46 18.15
CA THR A 25 -14.88 -16.79 18.72
C THR A 25 -13.61 -17.10 17.91
N TYR A 26 -13.44 -18.36 17.49
CA TYR A 26 -12.32 -18.78 16.66
C TYR A 26 -12.34 -18.11 15.27
N GLU A 27 -13.51 -18.08 14.61
CA GLU A 27 -13.68 -17.38 13.34
C GLU A 27 -13.37 -15.88 13.45
N ASN A 28 -13.81 -15.23 14.53
CA ASN A 28 -13.50 -13.83 14.78
C ASN A 28 -11.99 -13.61 15.03
N LEU A 29 -11.32 -14.54 15.71
CA LEU A 29 -9.88 -14.48 15.93
C LEU A 29 -9.10 -14.62 14.61
N GLU A 30 -9.50 -15.56 13.74
CA GLU A 30 -8.90 -15.73 12.42
C GLU A 30 -9.08 -14.49 11.55
N ARG A 31 -10.29 -13.91 11.53
CA ARG A 31 -10.56 -12.65 10.82
C ARG A 31 -9.71 -11.49 11.35
N LEU A 32 -9.54 -11.40 12.66
CA LEU A 32 -8.71 -10.37 13.28
C LEU A 32 -7.24 -10.52 12.88
N GLU A 33 -6.72 -11.75 12.86
CA GLU A 33 -5.33 -12.00 12.45
C GLU A 33 -5.11 -11.68 10.97
N ASN A 34 -6.06 -12.05 10.09
CA ASN A 34 -6.01 -11.68 8.67
C ASN A 34 -6.01 -10.16 8.49
N TYR A 35 -6.89 -9.44 9.20
CA TYR A 35 -6.93 -7.98 9.15
C TYR A 35 -5.62 -7.33 9.63
N LYS A 36 -4.98 -7.89 10.68
CA LYS A 36 -3.66 -7.42 11.14
C LYS A 36 -2.59 -7.65 10.08
N ASN A 37 -2.60 -8.79 9.41
CA ASN A 37 -1.65 -9.09 8.33
C ASN A 37 -1.82 -8.14 7.14
N GLU A 38 -3.06 -7.87 6.72
CA GLU A 38 -3.37 -6.87 5.69
C GLU A 38 -2.87 -5.47 6.09
N THR A 39 -3.10 -5.09 7.36
CA THR A 39 -2.62 -3.81 7.90
C THR A 39 -1.09 -3.72 7.83
N ILE A 40 -0.38 -4.78 8.23
CA ILE A 40 1.09 -4.82 8.16
C ILE A 40 1.56 -4.66 6.72
N HIS A 41 0.96 -5.37 5.76
CA HIS A 41 1.34 -5.26 4.35
C HIS A 41 1.11 -3.84 3.79
N PHE A 42 -0.01 -3.22 4.14
CA PHE A 42 -0.29 -1.84 3.76
C PHE A 42 0.77 -0.88 4.34
N GLU A 43 1.09 -1.02 5.62
CA GLU A 43 2.07 -0.20 6.31
C GLU A 43 3.49 -0.37 5.73
N GLN A 44 3.86 -1.59 5.34
CA GLN A 44 5.12 -1.85 4.63
C GLN A 44 5.17 -1.08 3.30
N GLN A 45 4.11 -1.15 2.49
CA GLN A 45 4.06 -0.40 1.22
C GLN A 45 4.09 1.11 1.45
N ARG A 46 3.39 1.59 2.48
CA ARG A 46 3.42 3.00 2.87
C ARG A 46 4.83 3.45 3.23
N ALA A 47 5.53 2.68 4.07
CA ALA A 47 6.91 2.98 4.47
C ALA A 47 7.87 2.99 3.28
N ILE A 48 7.77 2.00 2.39
CA ILE A 48 8.57 1.93 1.16
C ILE A 48 8.35 3.17 0.29
N ASN A 49 7.09 3.55 0.07
CA ASN A 49 6.76 4.71 -0.76
C ASN A 49 7.23 6.02 -0.14
N GLN A 50 7.13 6.17 1.18
CA GLN A 50 7.64 7.36 1.88
C GLN A 50 9.17 7.47 1.75
N VAL A 51 9.90 6.37 1.96
CA VAL A 51 11.35 6.34 1.79
C VAL A 51 11.72 6.65 0.34
N ARG A 52 11.05 6.02 -0.63
CA ARG A 52 11.27 6.27 -2.06
C ARG A 52 11.08 7.74 -2.41
N GLN A 53 10.02 8.37 -1.94
CA GLN A 53 9.76 9.80 -2.20
C GLN A 53 10.84 10.70 -1.62
N ARG A 54 11.29 10.43 -0.38
CA ARG A 54 12.37 11.22 0.25
C ARG A 54 13.70 11.06 -0.50
N VAL A 55 14.06 9.83 -0.86
CA VAL A 55 15.27 9.55 -1.65
C VAL A 55 15.18 10.23 -3.03
N PHE A 56 14.02 10.18 -3.68
CA PHE A 56 13.79 10.86 -4.95
C PHE A 56 13.95 12.39 -4.83
N GLN A 57 13.37 13.00 -3.80
CA GLN A 57 13.52 14.44 -3.55
C GLN A 57 14.97 14.83 -3.30
N GLN A 58 15.69 14.03 -2.52
CA GLN A 58 17.12 14.26 -2.28
C GLN A 58 17.95 14.13 -3.55
N ALA A 59 17.68 13.12 -4.39
CA ALA A 59 18.34 12.95 -5.67
C ALA A 59 18.04 14.13 -6.63
N LEU A 60 16.79 14.61 -6.65
CA LEU A 60 16.39 15.75 -7.47
C LEU A 60 17.08 17.04 -7.02
N GLN A 61 17.16 17.29 -5.71
CA GLN A 61 17.89 18.45 -5.17
C GLN A 61 19.39 18.35 -5.48
N GLY A 62 19.98 17.16 -5.37
CA GLY A 62 21.37 16.92 -5.76
C GLY A 62 21.61 17.22 -7.24
N ALA A 63 20.77 16.67 -8.12
CA ALA A 63 20.84 16.91 -9.56
C ALA A 63 20.69 18.40 -9.90
N LEU A 64 19.75 19.10 -9.26
CA LEU A 64 19.57 20.54 -9.43
C LEU A 64 20.81 21.32 -9.00
N GLY A 65 21.41 20.97 -7.86
CA GLY A 65 22.66 21.57 -7.39
C GLY A 65 23.80 21.38 -8.40
N THR A 66 23.96 20.16 -8.93
CA THR A 66 24.95 19.86 -9.97
C THR A 66 24.67 20.66 -11.25
N LEU A 67 23.43 20.68 -11.74
CA LEU A 67 23.04 21.43 -12.93
C LEU A 67 23.34 22.93 -12.80
N ASN A 68 23.02 23.52 -11.64
CA ASN A 68 23.34 24.92 -11.36
C ASN A 68 24.85 25.17 -11.36
N SER A 69 25.65 24.24 -10.81
CA SER A 69 27.12 24.38 -10.79
C SER A 69 27.78 24.18 -12.15
N CYS A 70 27.22 23.34 -13.03
CA CYS A 70 27.75 23.07 -14.35
C CYS A 70 27.12 23.94 -15.47
N SER A 71 26.20 24.84 -15.10
CA SER A 71 25.48 25.72 -16.02
C SER A 71 26.46 26.63 -16.75
N ASN A 72 26.78 26.28 -17.99
CA ASN A 72 27.66 27.05 -18.85
C ASN A 72 27.04 27.22 -20.25
N SER A 73 27.58 28.15 -21.03
CA SER A 73 27.03 28.49 -22.35
C SER A 73 26.99 27.30 -23.32
N GLU A 74 27.97 26.39 -23.26
CA GLU A 74 28.00 25.20 -24.11
C GLU A 74 26.86 24.23 -23.78
N LEU A 75 26.67 23.94 -22.49
CA LEU A 75 25.59 23.10 -21.99
C LEU A 75 24.21 23.69 -22.31
N HIS A 76 24.05 25.02 -22.17
CA HIS A 76 22.83 25.71 -22.57
C HIS A 76 22.51 25.55 -24.05
N LEU A 77 23.46 25.82 -24.94
CA LEU A 77 23.25 25.71 -26.39
C LEU A 77 22.86 24.28 -26.78
N ARG A 78 23.58 23.26 -26.27
CA ARG A 78 23.25 21.85 -26.52
C ARG A 78 21.84 21.50 -26.05
N THR A 79 21.46 21.95 -24.86
CA THR A 79 20.13 21.68 -24.29
C THR A 79 19.02 22.36 -25.11
N ILE A 80 19.23 23.61 -25.53
CA ILE A 80 18.27 24.35 -26.37
C ILE A 80 18.09 23.66 -27.72
N SER A 81 19.19 23.29 -28.39
CA SER A 81 19.12 22.59 -29.68
C SER A 81 18.37 21.26 -29.56
N ALA A 82 18.60 20.49 -28.49
CA ALA A 82 17.88 19.24 -28.24
C ALA A 82 16.37 19.48 -28.02
N ASN A 83 16.01 20.49 -27.21
CA ASN A 83 14.60 20.83 -26.96
C ASN A 83 13.86 21.29 -28.23
N ILE A 84 14.51 22.07 -29.10
CA ILE A 84 13.95 22.47 -30.40
C ILE A 84 13.70 21.24 -31.28
N GLY A 85 14.66 20.32 -31.35
CA GLY A 85 14.51 19.07 -32.11
C GLY A 85 13.36 18.20 -31.61
N MET A 86 13.23 18.04 -30.28
CA MET A 86 12.11 17.31 -29.68
C MET A 86 10.76 17.96 -29.99
N LEU A 87 10.67 19.29 -29.92
CA LEU A 87 9.44 20.02 -30.26
C LEU A 87 9.05 19.83 -31.74
N GLY A 88 10.04 19.82 -32.64
CA GLY A 88 9.82 19.52 -34.06
C GLY A 88 9.24 18.12 -34.26
N ALA A 89 9.84 17.11 -33.63
CA ALA A 89 9.37 15.73 -33.70
C ALA A 89 7.95 15.57 -33.11
N MET A 90 7.64 16.25 -32.01
CA MET A 90 6.28 16.25 -31.44
C MET A 90 5.27 16.83 -32.41
N LYS A 91 5.63 17.91 -33.12
CA LYS A 91 4.77 18.50 -34.14
C LYS A 91 4.49 17.49 -35.27
N GLU A 92 5.53 16.82 -35.77
CA GLU A 92 5.40 15.81 -36.84
C GLU A 92 4.56 14.59 -36.45
N ILE A 93 4.50 14.22 -35.16
CA ILE A 93 3.62 13.14 -34.67
C ILE A 93 2.14 13.60 -34.61
N THR A 94 1.91 14.90 -34.41
CA THR A 94 0.57 15.47 -34.21
C THR A 94 -0.07 15.95 -35.52
N ASP A 95 0.73 16.13 -36.58
CA ASP A 95 0.30 16.43 -37.95
C ASP A 95 -0.09 15.14 -38.72
#